data_AF-A0A7S4BX78-F1
#
_entry.id   AF-A0A7S4BX78-F1
#
_cell.length_a   1.000
_cell.length_b   1.000
_cell.length_c   1.000
_cell.angle_alpha   90.00
_cell.angle_beta   90.00
_cell.angle_gamma   90.00
#
_symmetry.space_group_name_H-M   'P 1'
#
loop_
_entity.id
_entity.type
_entity.pdbx_description
1 polymer ?
#
loop_
_entity_poly.entity_id
_entity_poly.type
_entity_poly.pdbx_seq_one_letter_code
_entity_poly.pdbx_strand_id
1 'polypeptide(L)'
;QNLSQTMMRVKDAEKTISFYRDVLGMTLIREMTVPNDFSNFFLACLSEEEKKSAPAPDSAEARDFVKRLWQPVLELVRYCRPSRIRQRAWAAPSPRILGFVSTHGFVSECGVSSV
;
A
#
# COMPACT_ATOMS: atom_id res chain seq x y z
N GLN A 1 -26.42 -5.52 -2.19
CA GLN A 1 -25.34 -6.22 -1.46
C GLN A 1 -24.04 -5.90 -2.18
N ASN A 2 -22.94 -5.66 -1.48
CA ASN A 2 -21.65 -5.32 -2.09
C ASN A 2 -20.74 -6.57 -1.99
N LEU A 3 -20.09 -6.95 -3.09
CA LEU A 3 -19.07 -8.00 -3.07
C LEU A 3 -17.82 -7.48 -2.35
N SER A 4 -17.48 -8.11 -1.23
CA SER A 4 -16.41 -7.67 -0.34
C SER A 4 -15.07 -7.43 -1.04
N GLN A 5 -14.24 -6.58 -0.42
CA GLN A 5 -12.90 -6.27 -0.89
C GLN A 5 -11.94 -7.46 -0.72
N THR A 6 -11.04 -7.64 -1.68
CA THR A 6 -9.88 -8.54 -1.55
C THR A 6 -8.64 -7.72 -1.28
N MET A 7 -8.01 -7.90 -0.12
CA MET A 7 -6.84 -7.14 0.28
C MET A 7 -5.54 -7.93 0.06
N MET A 8 -4.59 -7.35 -0.66
CA MET A 8 -3.27 -7.92 -0.90
C MET A 8 -2.16 -6.95 -0.52
N ARG A 9 -1.16 -7.46 0.22
CA ARG A 9 0.02 -6.67 0.61
C ARG A 9 1.04 -6.66 -0.51
N VAL A 10 1.55 -5.48 -0.86
CA VAL A 10 2.49 -5.27 -1.96
C VAL A 10 3.78 -4.66 -1.46
N LYS A 11 4.90 -5.06 -2.07
CA LYS A 11 6.21 -4.47 -1.77
C LYS A 11 6.32 -3.09 -2.41
N ASP A 12 6.14 -3.02 -3.73
CA ASP A 12 6.26 -1.79 -4.53
C ASP A 12 4.92 -1.41 -5.16
N ALA A 13 4.30 -0.33 -4.64
CA ALA A 13 2.96 0.07 -5.06
C ALA A 13 2.92 0.53 -6.52
N GLU A 14 3.79 1.45 -6.94
CA GLU A 14 3.81 2.01 -8.30
C GLU A 14 3.91 0.94 -9.39
N LYS A 15 4.84 0.00 -9.24
CA LYS A 15 5.02 -1.13 -10.18
C LYS A 15 3.79 -2.02 -10.23
N THR A 16 3.20 -2.28 -9.07
CA THR A 16 2.02 -3.14 -8.97
C THR A 16 0.78 -2.46 -9.56
N ILE A 17 0.59 -1.17 -9.30
CA ILE A 17 -0.50 -0.37 -9.87
C ILE A 17 -0.38 -0.30 -11.39
N SER A 18 0.81 -0.04 -11.94
CA SER A 18 1.04 -0.08 -13.39
C SER A 18 0.70 -1.45 -13.97
N PHE A 19 1.10 -2.55 -13.31
CA PHE A 19 0.71 -3.89 -13.77
C PHE A 19 -0.81 -4.07 -13.81
N TYR A 20 -1.53 -3.76 -12.74
CA TYR A 20 -2.98 -3.92 -12.71
C TYR A 20 -3.72 -2.97 -13.67
N ARG A 21 -3.20 -1.76 -13.89
CA ARG A 21 -3.79 -0.78 -14.79
C ARG A 21 -3.49 -1.07 -16.25
N ASP A 22 -2.21 -1.22 -16.58
CA ASP A 22 -1.74 -1.23 -17.96
C ASP A 22 -1.82 -2.64 -18.57
N VAL A 23 -1.61 -3.69 -17.78
CA VAL A 23 -1.66 -5.09 -18.27
C VAL A 23 -3.06 -5.69 -18.09
N LEU A 24 -3.69 -5.47 -16.94
CA LEU A 24 -5.00 -6.04 -16.62
C LEU A 24 -6.18 -5.09 -16.90
N GLY A 25 -5.92 -3.84 -17.27
CA GLY A 25 -6.97 -2.87 -17.64
C GLY A 25 -7.81 -2.36 -16.47
N MET A 26 -7.35 -2.53 -15.23
CA MET A 26 -8.07 -2.05 -14.05
C MET A 26 -7.92 -0.54 -13.86
N THR A 27 -8.90 0.09 -13.22
CA THR A 27 -8.86 1.53 -12.91
C THR A 27 -8.56 1.73 -11.43
N LEU A 28 -7.66 2.67 -11.11
CA LEU A 28 -7.45 3.14 -9.75
C LEU A 28 -8.61 4.07 -9.36
N ILE A 29 -9.38 3.67 -8.37
CA ILE A 29 -10.60 4.36 -7.95
C ILE A 29 -10.35 5.25 -6.75
N ARG A 30 -9.52 4.79 -5.82
CA ARG A 30 -9.25 5.51 -4.58
C ARG A 30 -7.85 5.25 -4.09
N GLU A 31 -7.22 6.32 -3.60
CA GLU A 31 -5.96 6.26 -2.87
C GLU A 31 -6.17 6.82 -1.46
N MET A 32 -5.60 6.15 -0.46
CA MET A 32 -5.64 6.61 0.93
C MET A 32 -4.29 6.33 1.56
N THR A 33 -3.60 7.38 1.97
CA THR A 33 -2.31 7.27 2.66
C THR A 33 -2.45 7.68 4.11
N VAL A 34 -2.04 6.79 5.02
CA VAL A 34 -1.85 7.06 6.45
C VAL A 34 -0.37 7.36 6.66
N PRO A 35 0.00 8.58 7.08
CA PRO A 35 1.40 8.96 7.27
C PRO A 35 2.13 7.98 8.21
N ASN A 36 3.35 7.61 7.85
CA ASN A 36 4.24 6.73 8.62
C ASN A 36 3.74 5.30 8.89
N ASP A 37 2.61 4.87 8.29
CA ASP A 37 2.05 3.54 8.55
C ASP A 37 1.84 2.76 7.24
N PHE A 38 0.84 3.13 6.43
CA PHE A 38 0.53 2.44 5.19
C PHE A 38 -0.25 3.28 4.19
N SER A 39 -0.18 2.88 2.93
CA SER A 39 -0.98 3.41 1.82
C SER A 39 -1.84 2.29 1.24
N ASN A 40 -3.13 2.58 1.05
CA ASN A 40 -4.11 1.70 0.43
C ASN A 40 -4.51 2.24 -0.94
N PHE A 41 -4.52 1.35 -1.93
CA PHE A 41 -4.93 1.65 -3.30
C PHE A 41 -6.08 0.72 -3.67
N PHE A 42 -7.20 1.29 -4.11
CA PHE A 42 -8.39 0.53 -4.49
C PHE A 42 -8.52 0.50 -6.01
N LEU A 43 -8.49 -0.69 -6.58
CA LEU A 43 -8.61 -0.92 -8.02
C LEU A 43 -9.82 -1.82 -8.32
N ALA A 44 -10.49 -1.57 -9.44
CA ALA A 44 -11.51 -2.47 -9.95
C ALA A 44 -11.56 -2.47 -11.48
N CYS A 45 -12.20 -3.50 -12.03
CA CYS A 45 -12.54 -3.57 -13.45
C CYS A 45 -13.81 -2.75 -13.69
N LEU A 46 -13.67 -1.55 -14.26
CA LEU A 46 -14.79 -0.67 -14.58
C LEU A 46 -15.12 -0.73 -16.07
N SER A 47 -16.40 -0.62 -16.39
CA SER A 47 -16.86 -0.30 -17.75
C SER A 47 -16.49 1.14 -18.12
N GLU A 48 -16.47 1.45 -19.42
CA GLU A 48 -16.15 2.81 -19.90
C GLU A 48 -17.10 3.89 -19.37
N GLU A 49 -18.36 3.53 -19.10
CA GLU A 49 -19.37 4.42 -18.51
C GLU A 49 -19.05 4.71 -17.04
N GLU A 50 -18.69 3.67 -16.28
CA GLU A 50 -18.28 3.81 -14.87
C GLU A 50 -16.98 4.59 -14.74
N LYS A 51 -16.02 4.40 -15.66
CA LYS A 51 -14.77 5.17 -15.69
C LYS A 51 -15.02 6.67 -15.86
N LYS A 52 -15.98 7.06 -16.71
CA LYS A 52 -16.36 8.47 -16.90
C LYS A 52 -17.06 9.08 -15.68
N SER A 53 -17.79 8.24 -14.93
CA SER A 53 -18.45 8.65 -13.69
C SER A 53 -17.54 8.57 -12.46
N ALA A 54 -16.33 8.04 -12.58
CA ALA A 54 -15.44 7.85 -11.45
C ALA A 54 -14.93 9.22 -10.95
N PRO A 55 -15.03 9.51 -9.64
CA PRO A 55 -14.43 10.70 -9.06
C PRO A 55 -12.90 10.59 -9.04
N ALA A 56 -12.23 11.70 -8.71
CA ALA A 56 -10.77 11.69 -8.53
C ALA A 56 -10.37 10.76 -7.36
N PRO A 57 -9.25 10.01 -7.46
CA PRO A 57 -8.90 8.98 -6.47
C PRO A 57 -8.62 9.48 -5.04
N ASP A 58 -8.25 10.74 -4.90
CA ASP A 58 -7.97 11.43 -3.65
C ASP A 58 -9.21 12.08 -3.02
N SER A 59 -10.34 12.10 -3.74
CA SER A 59 -11.55 12.77 -3.31
C SER A 59 -12.34 11.98 -2.25
N ALA A 60 -13.15 12.69 -1.45
CA ALA A 60 -13.97 12.05 -0.43
C ALA A 60 -15.05 11.15 -1.06
N GLU A 61 -15.55 11.54 -2.24
CA GLU A 61 -16.58 10.85 -3.02
C GLU A 61 -16.10 9.49 -3.54
N ALA A 62 -14.80 9.32 -3.74
CA ALA A 62 -14.21 8.04 -4.16
C ALA A 62 -14.52 6.91 -3.18
N ARG A 63 -14.60 7.20 -1.87
CA ARG A 63 -14.97 6.21 -0.85
C ARG A 63 -16.39 5.68 -1.06
N ASP A 64 -17.32 6.56 -1.40
CA ASP A 64 -18.72 6.17 -1.60
C ASP A 64 -18.94 5.53 -2.96
N PHE A 65 -18.16 5.93 -3.97
CA PHE A 65 -18.13 5.25 -5.25
C PHE A 65 -17.72 3.77 -5.10
N VAL A 66 -16.63 3.48 -4.39
CA VAL A 66 -16.17 2.10 -4.10
C VAL A 66 -17.27 1.26 -3.43
N LYS A 67 -18.03 1.83 -2.49
CA LYS A 67 -19.12 1.11 -1.81
C LYS A 67 -20.33 0.82 -2.69
N ARG A 68 -20.55 1.64 -3.73
CA ARG A 68 -21.68 1.50 -4.66
C ARG A 68 -21.43 0.42 -5.72
N LEU A 69 -20.18 0.10 -5.99
CA LEU A 69 -19.83 -0.93 -6.96
C LEU A 69 -20.37 -2.28 -6.50
N TRP A 70 -20.99 -2.98 -7.45
CA TRP A 70 -21.39 -4.37 -7.26
C TRP A 70 -20.19 -5.31 -7.34
N GLN A 71 -19.18 -4.96 -8.14
CA GLN A 71 -18.02 -5.80 -8.42
C GLN A 71 -17.03 -5.84 -7.25
N PRO A 72 -16.28 -6.95 -7.06
CA PRO A 72 -15.25 -7.02 -6.04
C PRO A 72 -14.12 -6.02 -6.32
N VAL A 73 -13.68 -5.33 -5.28
CA VAL A 73 -12.63 -4.32 -5.35
C VAL A 73 -11.32 -4.91 -4.81
N LEU A 74 -10.24 -4.71 -5.55
CA LEU A 74 -8.89 -5.07 -5.14
C LEU A 74 -8.29 -3.95 -4.30
N GLU A 75 -7.96 -4.25 -3.05
CA GLU A 75 -7.28 -3.33 -2.13
C GLU A 75 -5.81 -3.72 -2.03
N LEU A 76 -4.91 -2.88 -2.53
CA LEU A 76 -3.47 -3.06 -2.41
C LEU A 76 -2.95 -2.26 -1.22
N VAL A 77 -2.23 -2.91 -0.31
CA VAL A 77 -1.66 -2.26 0.88
C VAL A 77 -0.15 -2.26 0.79
N ARG A 78 0.45 -1.07 0.81
CA ARG A 78 1.88 -0.85 0.95
C ARG A 78 2.16 -0.26 2.32
N TYR A 79 2.97 -0.95 3.12
CA TYR A 79 3.43 -0.38 4.40
C TYR A 79 4.60 0.57 4.17
N CYS A 80 4.57 1.69 4.89
CA CYS A 80 5.72 2.55 5.04
C CYS A 80 6.80 1.74 5.75
N ARG A 81 7.89 1.42 5.06
CA ARG A 81 9.00 0.72 5.71
C ARG A 81 9.71 1.71 6.62
N PRO A 82 9.83 1.44 7.93
CA PRO A 82 10.75 2.18 8.75
C PRO A 82 12.14 2.03 8.14
N SER A 83 12.81 3.15 7.90
CA SER A 83 14.22 3.15 7.52
C SER A 83 14.98 2.42 8.63
N ARG A 84 15.44 1.19 8.34
CA ARG A 84 16.31 0.36 9.21
C ARG A 84 15.61 -0.49 10.29
N ILE A 85 14.78 -1.45 9.86
CA ILE A 85 14.74 -2.76 10.53
C ILE A 85 15.38 -3.75 9.56
N ARG A 86 16.63 -4.15 9.86
CA ARG A 86 17.24 -5.36 9.30
C ARG A 86 16.18 -6.44 9.42
N GLN A 87 15.70 -6.97 8.29
CA GLN A 87 15.01 -8.26 8.32
C GLN A 87 15.92 -9.17 9.14
N ARG A 88 15.52 -9.51 10.37
CA ARG A 88 16.10 -10.66 11.02
C ARG A 88 15.80 -11.77 10.03
N ALA A 89 16.86 -12.16 9.31
CA ALA A 89 16.97 -13.45 8.70
C ALA A 89 16.27 -14.43 9.63
N TRP A 90 15.44 -15.30 9.07
CA TRP A 90 14.88 -16.44 9.78
C TRP A 90 16.01 -17.09 10.56
N ALA A 91 16.12 -16.74 11.84
CA ALA A 91 17.19 -17.20 12.68
C ALA A 91 16.81 -18.62 13.00
N ALA A 92 17.27 -19.55 12.17
CA ALA A 92 17.46 -20.91 12.61
C ALA A 92 18.10 -20.86 14.00
N PRO A 93 17.58 -21.57 15.00
CA PRO A 93 18.11 -21.47 16.35
C PRO A 93 19.52 -22.07 16.36
N SER A 94 20.55 -21.23 16.26
CA SER A 94 21.92 -21.61 16.57
C SER A 94 22.12 -21.47 18.09
N PRO A 95 22.70 -22.47 18.77
CA PRO A 95 22.79 -22.47 20.22
C PRO A 95 23.84 -21.46 20.71
N ARG A 96 23.47 -20.77 21.81
CA ARG A 96 24.28 -20.15 22.87
C ARG A 96 25.75 -19.82 22.54
N ILE A 97 26.12 -18.55 22.70
CA ILE A 97 27.21 -18.08 23.58
C ILE A 97 27.05 -16.57 23.79
N LEU A 98 27.26 -16.14 25.03
CA LEU A 98 27.11 -14.80 25.60
C LEU A 98 28.24 -13.88 25.09
N GLY A 99 27.92 -12.64 24.69
CA GLY A 99 28.92 -11.65 24.27
C GLY A 99 28.34 -10.24 24.17
N PHE A 100 28.45 -9.50 25.27
CA PHE A 100 28.19 -8.07 25.45
C PHE A 100 29.10 -7.21 24.55
N VAL A 101 28.63 -6.07 23.99
CA VAL A 101 29.35 -4.76 23.91
C VAL A 101 28.47 -3.68 23.23
N SER A 102 28.24 -2.62 24.01
CA SER A 102 28.20 -1.17 23.74
C SER A 102 27.33 -0.56 22.61
N THR A 103 26.33 0.19 23.04
CA THR A 103 25.54 1.18 22.30
C THR A 103 26.33 2.46 22.05
N HIS A 104 26.54 2.85 20.79
CA HIS A 104 26.55 4.26 20.35
C HIS A 104 25.94 4.30 18.93
N GLY A 105 24.67 4.74 18.86
CA GLY A 105 23.87 4.79 17.65
C GLY A 105 23.72 6.22 17.13
N PHE A 106 24.42 6.46 16.04
CA PHE A 106 24.44 7.64 15.16
C PHE A 106 23.05 8.12 14.71
N VAL A 107 22.77 9.41 14.85
CA VAL A 107 21.60 10.13 14.33
C VAL A 107 21.74 10.28 12.81
N SER A 108 20.68 10.03 12.05
CA SER A 108 20.58 10.47 10.65
C SER A 108 19.15 10.88 10.35
N GLU A 109 19.03 12.15 9.99
CA GLU A 109 17.81 12.89 9.64
C GLU A 109 17.05 12.24 8.47
N CYS A 110 15.72 12.14 8.62
CA CYS A 110 14.83 12.07 7.47
C CYS A 110 14.50 13.50 7.07
N GLY A 111 15.10 13.94 5.96
CA GLY A 111 14.84 15.24 5.34
C GLY A 111 13.35 15.38 5.00
N VAL A 112 12.75 16.42 5.55
CA VAL A 112 11.49 17.00 5.10
C VAL A 112 11.84 17.86 3.88
N SER A 113 11.37 17.46 2.69
CA SER A 113 11.39 18.37 1.54
C SER A 113 10.08 19.15 1.57
N SER A 114 10.17 20.40 1.98
CA SER A 114 9.13 21.42 1.83
C SER A 114 8.92 21.78 0.36
N VAL A 115 7.68 22.08 0.01
CA VAL A 115 7.33 23.27 -0.78
C VAL A 115 6.28 24.03 0.03
#